data_AF-A0A1A0R9P9-F1
#
_entry.id   AF-A0A1A0R9P9-F1
#
_cell.length_a   1.000
_cell.length_b   1.000
_cell.length_c   1.000
_cell.angle_alpha   90.00
_cell.angle_beta   90.00
_cell.angle_gamma   90.00
#
_symmetry.space_group_name_H-M   'P 1'
#
loop_
_entity.id
_entity.type
_entity.pdbx_description
1 polymer ?
#
loop_
_entity_poly.entity_id
_entity_poly.type
_entity_poly.pdbx_seq_one_letter_code
_entity_poly.pdbx_strand_id
1 'polypeptide(L)'
;MHVWSAQTPRARAAVIATEAVRSPVDDPWGEDLMRYQDYRRAFRTAEVPLPAAVLGNRAVAKWARHQHVSIDVRSGADIAGVVAASIPLSHVTVFADGLRESELHAAANLGFGRIVASTVQQIEILRSVVVQRQNVVIRMSDASVTTRALTGAAPRGFRFDSHESDVAMAAVIGHDRLNLVGLHCDIGTGDDDFISYPAAIGQMIAEMAQVRHDHGVLLTRLGLGCGRIIPPATWAAELQRIATEIDESLDDACGTLRFPRPLVVLSAPVAVGGRNAA
;
A
#
# COMPACT_ATOMS: atom_id res chain seq x y z
N MET A 1 -1.32 -77.02 -39.25
CA MET A 1 -1.02 -76.55 -37.89
C MET A 1 0.40 -76.00 -37.92
N HIS A 2 0.60 -74.68 -38.12
CA HIS A 2 0.53 -73.60 -37.09
C HIS A 2 1.69 -73.76 -36.08
N VAL A 3 2.62 -72.83 -35.85
CA VAL A 3 2.64 -71.36 -36.02
C VAL A 3 4.10 -70.87 -36.14
N TRP A 4 4.35 -69.89 -37.01
CA TRP A 4 5.55 -69.05 -37.06
C TRP A 4 5.70 -68.18 -35.80
N SER A 5 6.84 -68.26 -35.10
CA SER A 5 7.16 -67.34 -34.01
C SER A 5 7.81 -66.07 -34.57
N ALA A 6 7.13 -64.95 -34.41
CA ALA A 6 7.51 -63.63 -34.85
C ALA A 6 8.59 -63.00 -33.94
N GLN A 7 9.48 -62.23 -34.59
CA GLN A 7 10.50 -61.38 -33.98
C GLN A 7 9.88 -60.37 -33.00
N THR A 8 10.47 -60.25 -31.81
CA THR A 8 10.22 -59.17 -30.86
C THR A 8 11.43 -58.23 -30.83
N PRO A 9 11.27 -56.92 -31.07
CA PRO A 9 12.33 -55.95 -30.86
C PRO A 9 12.38 -55.56 -29.38
N ARG A 10 13.46 -55.91 -28.67
CA ARG A 10 13.70 -55.39 -27.31
C ARG A 10 14.13 -53.92 -27.41
N ALA A 11 13.23 -53.05 -26.97
CA ALA A 11 13.38 -51.61 -26.90
C ALA A 11 14.60 -51.18 -26.07
N ARG A 12 15.27 -50.13 -26.55
CA ARG A 12 16.30 -49.36 -25.84
C ARG A 12 15.73 -48.87 -24.50
N ALA A 13 16.46 -49.13 -23.42
CA ALA A 13 16.20 -48.53 -22.13
C ALA A 13 16.39 -47.01 -22.21
N ALA A 14 15.30 -46.26 -22.16
CA ALA A 14 15.32 -44.84 -21.90
C ALA A 14 15.57 -44.65 -20.40
N VAL A 15 16.70 -44.02 -20.07
CA VAL A 15 16.97 -43.53 -18.72
C VAL A 15 15.99 -42.38 -18.48
N ILE A 16 14.90 -42.66 -17.79
CA ILE A 16 14.02 -41.63 -17.24
C ILE A 16 14.80 -41.03 -16.07
N ALA A 17 15.38 -39.86 -16.29
CA ALA A 17 15.85 -39.02 -15.21
C ALA A 17 14.63 -38.66 -14.35
N THR A 18 14.52 -39.27 -13.18
CA THR A 18 13.55 -38.89 -12.15
C THR A 18 13.95 -37.50 -11.68
N GLU A 19 13.27 -36.49 -12.22
CA GLU A 19 13.41 -35.11 -11.79
C GLU A 19 12.97 -35.06 -10.32
N ALA A 20 13.96 -34.92 -9.44
CA ALA A 20 13.73 -34.84 -8.01
C ALA A 20 12.84 -33.62 -7.74
N VAL A 21 11.63 -33.90 -7.26
CA VAL A 21 10.70 -32.91 -6.69
C VAL A 21 11.49 -32.08 -5.68
N ARG A 22 11.77 -30.81 -6.00
CA ARG A 22 12.34 -29.86 -5.05
C ARG A 22 11.33 -29.67 -3.92
N SER A 23 11.74 -29.98 -2.69
CA SER A 23 10.99 -29.66 -1.47
C SER A 23 10.70 -28.14 -1.39
N PRO A 24 9.55 -27.69 -0.84
CA PRO A 24 9.17 -26.27 -0.81
C PRO A 24 9.89 -25.42 0.25
N VAL A 25 11.04 -25.86 0.79
CA VAL A 25 11.68 -25.23 1.95
C VAL A 25 12.81 -24.25 1.58
N ASP A 26 13.22 -24.19 0.31
CA ASP A 26 14.36 -23.37 -0.15
C ASP A 26 13.96 -22.29 -1.17
N ASP A 27 12.87 -21.56 -0.95
CA ASP A 27 12.65 -20.31 -1.68
C ASP A 27 13.16 -19.12 -0.86
N PRO A 28 14.34 -18.52 -1.18
CA PRO A 28 14.92 -17.42 -0.40
C PRO A 28 14.02 -16.16 -0.38
N TRP A 29 12.99 -16.14 -1.22
CA TRP A 29 12.10 -15.03 -1.47
C TRP A 29 10.80 -15.08 -0.64
N GLY A 30 10.39 -16.25 -0.12
CA GLY A 30 9.14 -16.45 0.62
C GLY A 30 7.87 -16.26 -0.22
N GLU A 31 6.76 -16.88 0.20
CA GLU A 31 5.42 -16.71 -0.42
C GLU A 31 5.00 -15.24 -0.55
N ASP A 32 5.47 -14.46 0.41
CA ASP A 32 5.34 -13.03 0.56
C ASP A 32 5.83 -12.23 -0.67
N LEU A 33 7.04 -12.51 -1.16
CA LEU A 33 7.56 -11.79 -2.32
C LEU A 33 6.85 -12.21 -3.60
N MET A 34 6.41 -13.46 -3.71
CA MET A 34 5.61 -13.91 -4.85
C MET A 34 4.30 -13.14 -4.94
N ARG A 35 3.55 -13.05 -3.83
CA ARG A 35 2.31 -12.25 -3.77
C ARG A 35 2.55 -10.79 -4.10
N TYR A 36 3.64 -10.21 -3.57
CA TYR A 36 4.03 -8.84 -3.91
C TYR A 36 4.30 -8.64 -5.40
N GLN A 37 4.98 -9.60 -6.06
CA GLN A 37 5.21 -9.55 -7.50
C GLN A 37 3.90 -9.64 -8.30
N ASP A 38 2.94 -10.44 -7.85
CA ASP A 38 1.64 -10.53 -8.51
C ASP A 38 0.86 -9.22 -8.43
N TYR A 39 0.88 -8.53 -7.27
CA TYR A 39 0.37 -7.17 -7.18
C TYR A 39 1.07 -6.23 -8.19
N ARG A 40 2.40 -6.21 -8.23
CA ARG A 40 3.12 -5.37 -9.20
C ARG A 40 2.80 -5.68 -10.67
N ARG A 41 2.49 -6.94 -10.99
CA ARG A 41 2.11 -7.35 -12.35
C ARG A 41 0.68 -6.96 -12.71
N ALA A 42 -0.24 -7.04 -11.74
CA ALA A 42 -1.64 -6.65 -11.93
C ALA A 42 -1.80 -5.13 -12.00
N PHE A 43 -1.10 -4.39 -11.14
CA PHE A 43 -1.21 -2.93 -10.99
C PHE A 43 -0.02 -2.20 -11.63
N ARG A 44 0.13 -2.32 -12.96
CA ARG A 44 1.32 -1.80 -13.68
C ARG A 44 1.43 -0.28 -13.68
N THR A 45 0.31 0.41 -13.56
CA THR A 45 0.19 1.87 -13.57
C THR A 45 0.26 2.47 -12.16
N ALA A 46 0.21 1.64 -11.12
CA ALA A 46 0.26 2.06 -9.73
C ALA A 46 1.61 1.75 -9.08
N GLU A 47 1.94 2.54 -8.08
CA GLU A 47 3.02 2.25 -7.15
C GLU A 47 2.50 1.25 -6.10
N VAL A 48 3.18 0.12 -5.91
CA VAL A 48 2.83 -0.87 -4.89
C VAL A 48 3.95 -0.90 -3.86
N PRO A 49 3.84 -0.22 -2.71
CA PRO A 49 4.87 -0.28 -1.69
C PRO A 49 4.94 -1.67 -1.02
N LEU A 50 6.15 -2.09 -0.66
CA LEU A 50 6.37 -3.30 0.14
C LEU A 50 6.20 -2.97 1.63
N PRO A 51 5.49 -3.79 2.43
CA PRO A 51 5.42 -3.59 3.86
C PRO A 51 6.79 -3.72 4.53
N ALA A 52 7.19 -2.76 5.36
CA ALA A 52 8.49 -2.78 6.04
C ALA A 52 8.69 -4.01 6.94
N ALA A 53 7.60 -4.62 7.43
CA ALA A 53 7.62 -5.83 8.26
C ALA A 53 8.38 -7.01 7.60
N VAL A 54 8.45 -7.08 6.27
CA VAL A 54 9.14 -8.16 5.56
C VAL A 54 10.65 -7.92 5.40
N LEU A 55 11.14 -6.73 5.74
CA LEU A 55 12.56 -6.38 5.63
C LEU A 55 13.44 -7.12 6.63
N GLY A 56 12.86 -7.84 7.59
CA GLY A 56 13.58 -8.79 8.44
C GLY A 56 14.28 -9.89 7.63
N ASN A 57 13.77 -10.25 6.44
CA ASN A 57 14.45 -11.15 5.52
C ASN A 57 15.52 -10.36 4.72
N ARG A 58 16.80 -10.70 4.93
CA ARG A 58 17.94 -10.04 4.27
C ARG A 58 17.90 -10.13 2.75
N ALA A 59 17.38 -11.22 2.18
CA ALA A 59 17.26 -11.37 0.73
C ALA A 59 16.23 -10.39 0.16
N VAL A 60 15.06 -10.30 0.81
CA VAL A 60 14.00 -9.33 0.48
C VAL A 60 14.49 -7.90 0.64
N ALA A 61 15.16 -7.58 1.75
CA ALA A 61 15.72 -6.25 2.00
C ALA A 61 16.75 -5.85 0.93
N LYS A 62 17.69 -6.75 0.61
CA LYS A 62 18.68 -6.53 -0.45
C LYS A 62 18.00 -6.28 -1.80
N TRP A 63 17.00 -7.08 -2.14
CA TRP A 63 16.24 -6.93 -3.38
C TRP A 63 15.45 -5.63 -3.44
N ALA A 64 14.72 -5.29 -2.38
CA ALA A 64 13.95 -4.05 -2.31
C ALA A 64 14.86 -2.83 -2.52
N ARG A 65 16.05 -2.85 -1.90
CA ARG A 65 17.08 -1.82 -2.10
C ARG A 65 17.57 -1.75 -3.55
N HIS A 66 17.90 -2.89 -4.17
CA HIS A 66 18.39 -2.91 -5.56
C HIS A 66 17.32 -2.52 -6.59
N GLN A 67 16.07 -2.89 -6.34
CA GLN A 67 14.94 -2.60 -7.21
C GLN A 67 14.30 -1.23 -6.92
N HIS A 68 14.85 -0.48 -5.95
CA HIS A 68 14.35 0.83 -5.54
C HIS A 68 12.86 0.85 -5.20
N VAL A 69 12.37 -0.26 -4.64
CA VAL A 69 10.96 -0.46 -4.30
C VAL A 69 10.56 0.49 -3.17
N SER A 70 9.40 1.12 -3.33
CA SER A 70 8.80 1.93 -2.26
C SER A 70 8.43 1.07 -1.06
N ILE A 71 8.54 1.61 0.15
CA ILE A 71 8.29 0.87 1.39
C ILE A 71 7.25 1.60 2.23
N ASP A 72 6.29 0.85 2.78
CA ASP A 72 5.34 1.35 3.78
C ASP A 72 5.79 0.96 5.19
N VAL A 73 5.93 1.96 6.05
CA VAL A 73 6.30 1.84 7.47
C VAL A 73 5.06 2.10 8.33
N ARG A 74 4.72 1.18 9.22
CA ARG A 74 3.52 1.28 10.07
C ARG A 74 3.83 1.18 11.57
N SER A 75 5.09 1.16 11.96
CA SER A 75 5.51 1.07 13.37
C SER A 75 6.94 1.58 13.58
N GLY A 76 7.32 1.85 14.84
CA GLY A 76 8.72 2.14 15.18
C GLY A 76 9.67 0.98 14.88
N ALA A 77 9.20 -0.27 14.97
CA ALA A 77 9.99 -1.45 14.59
C ALA A 77 10.31 -1.46 13.08
N ASP A 78 9.35 -1.05 12.25
CA ASP A 78 9.53 -0.90 10.82
C ASP A 78 10.56 0.19 10.48
N ILE A 79 10.55 1.32 11.20
CA ILE A 79 11.57 2.38 11.06
C ILE A 79 12.97 1.79 11.26
N ALA A 80 13.16 1.01 12.33
CA ALA A 80 14.45 0.36 12.59
C ALA A 80 14.83 -0.63 11.48
N GLY A 81 13.86 -1.40 10.96
CA GLY A 81 14.06 -2.33 9.85
C GLY A 81 14.51 -1.63 8.56
N VAL A 82 13.87 -0.53 8.18
CA VAL A 82 14.20 0.28 7.00
C VAL A 82 15.62 0.85 7.09
N VAL A 83 15.98 1.40 8.25
CA VAL A 83 17.32 1.94 8.50
C VAL A 83 18.38 0.83 8.46
N ALA A 84 18.13 -0.30 9.13
CA ALA A 84 19.05 -1.44 9.13
C ALA A 84 19.25 -2.05 7.73
N ALA A 85 18.20 -2.07 6.92
CA ALA A 85 18.24 -2.52 5.52
C ALA A 85 18.92 -1.50 4.57
N SER A 86 19.24 -0.30 5.04
CA SER A 86 19.78 0.81 4.24
C SER A 86 18.90 1.13 3.03
N ILE A 87 17.58 1.13 3.23
CA ILE A 87 16.63 1.57 2.22
C ILE A 87 16.73 3.10 2.09
N PRO A 88 16.76 3.66 0.86
CA PRO A 88 16.70 5.11 0.67
C PRO A 88 15.42 5.69 1.27
N LEU A 89 15.55 6.56 2.27
CA LEU A 89 14.41 7.10 3.03
C LEU A 89 13.43 7.89 2.14
N SER A 90 13.89 8.44 1.01
CA SER A 90 13.07 9.10 0.00
C SER A 90 12.02 8.19 -0.65
N HIS A 91 12.19 6.86 -0.58
CA HIS A 91 11.25 5.87 -1.14
C HIS A 91 10.29 5.32 -0.09
N VAL A 92 10.34 5.85 1.14
CA VAL A 92 9.59 5.33 2.27
C VAL A 92 8.41 6.25 2.57
N THR A 93 7.26 5.63 2.78
CA THR A 93 6.04 6.27 3.27
C THR A 93 5.78 5.78 4.70
N VAL A 94 5.67 6.72 5.64
CA VAL A 94 5.44 6.43 7.06
C VAL A 94 3.99 6.72 7.41
N PHE A 95 3.28 5.76 7.98
CA PHE A 95 1.93 5.92 8.49
C PHE A 95 1.98 6.32 9.97
N ALA A 96 1.60 7.56 10.27
CA ALA A 96 1.78 8.16 11.61
C ALA A 96 0.81 7.60 12.67
N ASP A 97 -0.33 7.02 12.25
CA ASP A 97 -1.30 6.37 13.14
C ASP A 97 -0.74 5.13 13.86
N GLY A 98 0.30 4.51 13.30
CA GLY A 98 1.02 3.41 13.92
C GLY A 98 2.20 3.82 14.81
N LEU A 99 2.46 5.12 14.96
CA LEU A 99 3.62 5.65 15.69
C LEU A 99 3.23 6.32 17.01
N ARG A 100 4.11 6.19 18.00
CA ARG A 100 4.11 7.05 19.18
C ARG A 100 4.59 8.45 18.80
N GLU A 101 4.24 9.46 19.59
CA GLU A 101 4.69 10.83 19.36
C GLU A 101 6.22 10.94 19.23
N SER A 102 6.97 10.29 20.12
CA SER A 102 8.44 10.28 20.06
C SER A 102 9.00 9.63 18.78
N GLU A 103 8.31 8.61 18.26
CA GLU A 103 8.65 7.96 17.00
C GLU A 103 8.32 8.84 15.81
N LEU A 104 7.19 9.58 15.84
CA LEU A 104 6.84 10.56 14.82
C LEU A 104 7.83 11.73 14.78
N HIS A 105 8.25 12.22 15.95
CA HIS A 105 9.32 13.21 16.07
C HIS A 105 10.62 12.70 15.43
N ALA A 106 11.01 11.46 15.71
CA ALA A 106 12.20 10.86 15.10
C ALA A 106 12.02 10.74 13.57
N ALA A 107 10.87 10.25 13.11
CA ALA A 107 10.57 10.06 11.70
C ALA A 107 10.64 11.38 10.90
N ALA A 108 10.05 12.45 11.43
CA ALA A 108 10.08 13.77 10.81
C ALA A 108 11.51 14.35 10.70
N ASN A 109 12.42 13.97 11.60
CA ASN A 109 13.83 14.39 11.56
C ASN A 109 14.70 13.53 10.64
N LEU A 110 14.32 12.28 10.39
CA LEU A 110 15.08 11.36 9.54
C LEU A 110 14.97 11.67 8.04
N GLY A 111 13.96 12.46 7.63
CA GLY A 111 13.77 12.85 6.22
C GLY A 111 13.16 11.73 5.36
N PHE A 112 12.16 11.03 5.91
CA PHE A 112 11.37 10.08 5.12
C PHE A 112 10.65 10.78 3.96
N GLY A 113 10.54 10.09 2.83
CA GLY A 113 10.01 10.67 1.60
C GLY A 113 8.59 11.21 1.77
N ARG A 114 7.75 10.50 2.53
CA ARG A 114 6.34 10.85 2.78
C ARG A 114 5.91 10.44 4.18
N ILE A 115 5.03 11.24 4.79
CA ILE A 115 4.34 10.91 6.04
C ILE A 115 2.83 11.02 5.80
N VAL A 116 2.11 9.95 6.11
CA VAL A 116 0.65 9.88 6.10
C VAL A 116 0.16 10.28 7.49
N ALA A 117 -0.53 11.41 7.58
CA ALA A 117 -1.09 11.94 8.82
C ALA A 117 -2.61 11.75 8.86
N SER A 118 -3.14 11.40 10.02
CA SER A 118 -4.55 11.05 10.24
C SER A 118 -5.23 11.87 11.34
N THR A 119 -4.49 12.75 12.03
CA THR A 119 -5.04 13.62 13.08
C THR A 119 -4.40 15.02 13.04
N VAL A 120 -5.11 16.03 13.53
CA VAL A 120 -4.58 17.40 13.64
C VAL A 120 -3.33 17.43 14.53
N GLN A 121 -3.33 16.66 15.62
CA GLN A 121 -2.19 16.58 16.53
C GLN A 121 -0.90 16.13 15.83
N GLN A 122 -0.99 15.12 14.96
CA GLN A 122 0.17 14.66 14.19
C GLN A 122 0.68 15.75 13.24
N ILE A 123 -0.21 16.51 12.62
CA ILE A 123 0.16 17.63 11.75
C ILE A 123 0.87 18.72 12.55
N GLU A 124 0.38 19.08 13.74
CA GLU A 124 1.05 20.05 14.61
C GLU A 124 2.44 19.59 15.05
N ILE A 125 2.60 18.30 15.36
CA ILE A 125 3.92 17.70 15.62
C ILE A 125 4.83 17.91 14.40
N LEU A 126 4.38 17.55 13.20
CA LEU A 126 5.16 17.71 11.97
C LEU A 126 5.54 19.18 11.72
N ARG A 127 4.62 20.12 11.89
CA ARG A 127 4.88 21.57 11.76
C ARG A 127 5.97 22.02 12.72
N SER A 128 5.94 21.52 13.96
CA SER A 128 6.87 21.94 15.02
C SER A 128 8.30 21.41 14.83
N VAL A 129 8.49 20.25 14.20
CA VAL A 129 9.79 19.56 14.18
C VAL A 129 10.44 19.38 12.82
N VAL A 130 9.69 19.60 11.73
CA VAL A 130 10.25 19.35 10.40
C VAL A 130 11.38 20.35 10.07
N VAL A 131 12.56 19.81 9.79
CA VAL A 131 13.74 20.62 9.43
C VAL A 131 13.83 20.82 7.92
N GLN A 132 13.48 19.78 7.14
CA GLN A 132 13.52 19.77 5.68
C GLN A 132 12.11 19.82 5.09
N ARG A 133 11.98 19.93 3.76
CA ARG A 133 10.66 19.82 3.14
C ARG A 133 10.13 18.39 3.29
N GLN A 134 8.97 18.24 3.91
CA GLN A 134 8.30 16.96 4.12
C GLN A 134 7.05 16.88 3.27
N ASN A 135 6.97 15.84 2.43
CA ASN A 135 5.72 15.53 1.75
C ASN A 135 4.75 14.88 2.74
N VAL A 136 3.54 15.40 2.78
CA VAL A 136 2.47 14.95 3.65
C VAL A 136 1.33 14.41 2.79
N VAL A 137 0.82 13.25 3.18
CA VAL A 137 -0.40 12.65 2.65
C VAL A 137 -1.42 12.68 3.77
N ILE A 138 -2.65 13.08 3.48
CA ILE A 138 -3.71 13.13 4.48
C ILE A 138 -4.56 11.87 4.37
N ARG A 139 -4.71 11.16 5.49
CA ARG A 139 -5.55 9.98 5.58
C ARG A 139 -7.01 10.38 5.74
N MET A 140 -7.82 10.00 4.77
CA MET A 140 -9.25 10.19 4.74
C MET A 140 -9.99 8.89 5.11
N SER A 141 -11.19 9.02 5.64
CA SER A 141 -12.03 7.90 6.08
C SER A 141 -13.49 8.15 5.74
N ASP A 142 -14.25 7.07 5.53
CA ASP A 142 -15.71 7.11 5.36
C ASP A 142 -16.48 6.95 6.69
N ALA A 143 -15.76 6.87 7.82
CA ALA A 143 -16.32 6.59 9.13
C ALA A 143 -17.48 7.53 9.47
N SER A 144 -18.67 6.95 9.58
CA SER A 144 -19.86 7.68 10.00
C SER A 144 -19.84 7.94 11.51
N VAL A 145 -20.51 9.02 11.94
CA VAL A 145 -20.73 9.32 13.38
C VAL A 145 -21.39 8.13 14.10
N THR A 146 -22.24 7.38 13.39
CA THR A 146 -22.93 6.20 13.90
C THR A 146 -21.96 5.04 14.17
N THR A 147 -21.01 4.80 13.27
CA THR A 147 -19.97 3.77 13.43
C THR A 147 -19.12 4.07 14.68
N ARG A 148 -18.68 5.33 14.85
CA ARG A 148 -17.94 5.78 16.03
C ARG A 148 -18.71 5.57 17.35
N ALA A 149 -20.02 5.84 17.33
CA ALA A 149 -20.88 5.66 18.51
C ALA A 149 -21.04 4.18 18.91
N LEU A 150 -20.92 3.26 17.96
CA LEU A 150 -21.06 1.82 18.18
C LEU A 150 -19.75 1.16 18.63
N THR A 151 -18.62 1.57 18.06
CA THR A 151 -17.32 0.91 18.29
C THR A 151 -16.54 1.52 19.45
N GLY A 152 -16.81 2.79 19.79
CA GLY A 152 -16.08 3.54 20.82
C GLY A 152 -14.62 3.85 20.46
N ALA A 153 -14.16 3.46 19.27
CA ALA A 153 -12.82 3.73 18.77
C ALA A 153 -12.79 5.09 18.04
N ALA A 154 -11.69 5.82 18.20
CA ALA A 154 -11.45 7.02 17.40
C ALA A 154 -11.18 6.63 15.94
N PRO A 155 -11.79 7.34 14.97
CA PRO A 155 -11.61 7.00 13.55
C PRO A 155 -10.15 7.18 13.13
N ARG A 156 -9.68 6.30 12.25
CA ARG A 156 -8.36 6.36 11.63
C ARG A 156 -8.42 7.23 10.38
N GLY A 157 -8.36 8.54 10.57
CA GLY A 157 -8.33 9.52 9.48
C GLY A 157 -9.45 10.55 9.58
N PHE A 158 -9.39 11.53 8.69
CA PHE A 158 -10.36 12.61 8.63
C PHE A 158 -11.55 12.21 7.77
N ARG A 159 -12.76 12.55 8.23
CA ARG A 159 -13.95 12.42 7.40
C ARG A 159 -13.91 13.45 6.27
N PHE A 160 -14.35 13.08 5.08
CA PHE A 160 -14.59 14.01 3.98
C PHE A 160 -15.57 15.13 4.37
N ASP A 161 -15.42 16.31 3.78
CA ASP A 161 -16.28 17.47 4.06
C ASP A 161 -16.41 17.75 5.57
N SER A 162 -15.32 17.65 6.32
CA SER A 162 -15.30 17.92 7.75
C SER A 162 -14.46 19.15 8.06
N HIS A 163 -14.88 19.93 9.05
CA HIS A 163 -14.07 21.05 9.51
C HIS A 163 -12.66 20.60 9.95
N GLU A 164 -12.54 19.39 10.47
CA GLU A 164 -11.25 18.82 10.87
C GLU A 164 -10.34 18.53 9.67
N SER A 165 -10.87 17.96 8.56
CA SER A 165 -10.11 17.78 7.32
C SER A 165 -9.67 19.13 6.73
N ASP A 166 -10.56 20.12 6.71
CA ASP A 166 -10.26 21.45 6.16
C ASP A 166 -9.13 22.12 6.94
N VAL A 167 -9.22 22.09 8.27
CA VAL A 167 -8.18 22.63 9.17
C VAL A 167 -6.86 21.89 8.98
N ALA A 168 -6.90 20.56 8.89
CA ALA A 168 -5.72 19.73 8.65
C ALA A 168 -5.03 20.08 7.33
N MET A 169 -5.77 20.12 6.22
CA MET A 169 -5.23 20.44 4.90
C MET A 169 -4.70 21.87 4.85
N ALA A 170 -5.46 22.86 5.35
CA ALA A 170 -5.02 24.25 5.40
C ALA A 170 -3.75 24.43 6.26
N ALA A 171 -3.61 23.69 7.38
CA ALA A 171 -2.42 23.74 8.22
C ALA A 171 -1.18 23.19 7.51
N VAL A 172 -1.32 22.14 6.70
CA VAL A 172 -0.23 21.60 5.88
C VAL A 172 0.12 22.56 4.73
N ILE A 173 -0.88 23.07 4.02
CA ILE A 173 -0.70 23.98 2.87
C ILE A 173 -0.06 25.29 3.32
N GLY A 174 -0.45 25.82 4.48
CA GLY A 174 0.05 27.08 5.03
C GLY A 174 1.42 27.01 5.70
N HIS A 175 2.11 25.86 5.67
CA HIS A 175 3.40 25.70 6.33
C HIS A 175 4.55 25.57 5.32
N ASP A 176 5.56 26.45 5.41
CA ASP A 176 6.65 26.58 4.42
C ASP A 176 7.44 25.29 4.12
N ARG A 177 7.50 24.38 5.10
CA ARG A 177 8.26 23.12 4.99
C ARG A 177 7.39 21.89 4.80
N LEU A 178 6.07 22.02 4.87
CA LEU A 178 5.19 20.89 4.54
C LEU A 178 4.73 21.02 3.09
N ASN A 179 4.45 19.88 2.48
CA ASN A 179 3.98 19.82 1.11
C ASN A 179 2.86 18.79 1.04
N LEU A 180 1.61 19.25 0.91
CA LEU A 180 0.48 18.36 0.72
C LEU A 180 0.55 17.77 -0.69
N VAL A 181 0.82 16.46 -0.80
CA VAL A 181 1.04 15.79 -2.10
C VAL A 181 -0.11 14.89 -2.53
N GLY A 182 -0.98 14.51 -1.60
CA GLY A 182 -2.02 13.53 -1.88
C GLY A 182 -2.87 13.18 -0.68
N LEU A 183 -3.82 12.29 -0.95
CA LEU A 183 -4.72 11.71 0.04
C LEU A 183 -4.49 10.20 0.11
N HIS A 184 -4.84 9.58 1.24
CA HIS A 184 -4.86 8.12 1.42
C HIS A 184 -6.19 7.68 2.05
N CYS A 185 -6.79 6.59 1.61
CA CYS A 185 -7.86 5.93 2.36
C CYS A 185 -7.67 4.41 2.35
N ASP A 186 -8.26 3.71 3.31
CA ASP A 186 -8.28 2.25 3.34
C ASP A 186 -9.64 1.73 2.80
N ILE A 187 -9.60 0.57 2.13
CA ILE A 187 -10.78 -0.08 1.51
C ILE A 187 -10.88 -1.49 2.08
N GLY A 188 -12.02 -1.88 2.63
CA GLY A 188 -12.10 -3.12 3.38
C GLY A 188 -13.32 -3.27 4.27
N THR A 189 -13.12 -4.01 5.37
CA THR A 189 -14.15 -4.32 6.36
C THR A 189 -13.88 -3.64 7.70
N GLY A 190 -12.86 -2.79 7.79
CA GLY A 190 -12.65 -1.95 8.95
C GLY A 190 -13.79 -0.95 9.10
N ASP A 191 -14.06 -0.55 10.34
CA ASP A 191 -15.12 0.40 10.69
C ASP A 191 -14.98 1.78 10.01
N ASP A 192 -13.75 2.12 9.60
CA ASP A 192 -13.34 3.37 8.97
C ASP A 192 -13.00 3.21 7.46
N ASP A 193 -13.12 1.98 6.94
CA ASP A 193 -12.72 1.62 5.58
C ASP A 193 -13.86 1.85 4.60
N PHE A 194 -13.51 2.31 3.41
CA PHE A 194 -14.45 2.36 2.30
C PHE A 194 -14.97 0.97 1.93
N ILE A 195 -16.27 0.95 1.63
CA ILE A 195 -16.99 -0.25 1.19
C ILE A 195 -16.48 -0.76 -0.17
N SER A 196 -16.03 0.13 -1.06
CA SER A 196 -15.54 -0.24 -2.40
C SER A 196 -14.54 0.76 -2.99
N TYR A 197 -13.72 0.29 -3.94
CA TYR A 197 -12.77 1.14 -4.66
C TYR A 197 -13.45 2.26 -5.46
N PRO A 198 -14.54 2.04 -6.22
CA PRO A 198 -15.21 3.11 -6.96
C PRO A 198 -15.71 4.24 -6.06
N ALA A 199 -16.29 3.90 -4.90
CA ALA A 199 -16.76 4.90 -3.94
C ALA A 199 -15.60 5.70 -3.35
N ALA A 200 -14.53 5.02 -2.96
CA ALA A 200 -13.30 5.64 -2.45
C ALA A 200 -12.67 6.59 -3.47
N ILE A 201 -12.47 6.12 -4.70
CA ILE A 201 -11.84 6.89 -5.78
C ILE A 201 -12.68 8.12 -6.12
N GLY A 202 -14.00 7.97 -6.23
CA GLY A 202 -14.90 9.09 -6.51
C GLY A 202 -14.79 10.21 -5.47
N GLN A 203 -14.86 9.86 -4.17
CA GLN A 203 -14.73 10.84 -3.09
C GLN A 203 -13.34 11.46 -3.02
N MET A 204 -12.29 10.65 -3.19
CA MET A 204 -10.90 11.13 -3.15
C MET A 204 -10.59 12.10 -4.29
N ILE A 205 -11.02 11.81 -5.52
CA ILE A 205 -10.80 12.73 -6.65
C ILE A 205 -11.65 14.00 -6.50
N ALA A 206 -12.88 13.90 -5.97
CA ALA A 206 -13.70 15.06 -5.65
C ALA A 206 -13.01 15.98 -4.64
N GLU A 207 -12.50 15.42 -3.54
CA GLU A 207 -11.74 16.16 -2.53
C GLU A 207 -10.47 16.79 -3.11
N MET A 208 -9.69 16.04 -3.91
CA MET A 208 -8.50 16.58 -4.59
C MET A 208 -8.85 17.73 -5.55
N ALA A 209 -10.00 17.66 -6.23
CA ALA A 209 -10.48 18.72 -7.10
C ALA A 209 -10.90 19.97 -6.30
N GLN A 210 -11.50 19.78 -5.13
CA GLN A 210 -11.87 20.86 -4.21
C GLN A 210 -10.63 21.56 -3.66
N VAL A 211 -9.62 20.81 -3.20
CA VAL A 211 -8.32 21.36 -2.76
C VAL A 211 -7.66 22.18 -3.86
N ARG A 212 -7.72 21.71 -5.11
CA ARG A 212 -7.20 22.47 -6.28
C ARG A 212 -7.99 23.77 -6.49
N HIS A 213 -9.30 23.75 -6.31
CA HIS A 213 -10.15 24.92 -6.47
C HIS A 213 -9.90 25.97 -5.38
N ASP A 214 -9.91 25.56 -4.13
CA ASP A 214 -9.87 26.47 -2.97
C ASP A 214 -8.46 26.97 -2.66
N HIS A 215 -7.45 26.11 -2.86
CA HIS A 215 -6.07 26.41 -2.49
C HIS A 215 -5.11 26.54 -3.67
N GLY A 216 -5.54 26.23 -4.90
CA GLY A 216 -4.66 26.21 -6.07
C GLY A 216 -3.61 25.11 -6.04
N VAL A 217 -3.73 24.15 -5.12
CA VAL A 217 -2.76 23.05 -4.94
C VAL A 217 -3.22 21.83 -5.73
N LEU A 218 -2.39 21.38 -6.68
CA LEU A 218 -2.67 20.15 -7.42
C LEU A 218 -2.08 18.93 -6.67
N LEU A 219 -2.95 18.13 -6.07
CA LEU A 219 -2.56 16.86 -5.48
C LEU A 219 -2.26 15.83 -6.58
N THR A 220 -1.18 15.07 -6.41
CA THR A 220 -0.64 14.18 -7.47
C THR A 220 -0.62 12.72 -7.07
N ARG A 221 -0.99 12.40 -5.82
CA ARG A 221 -0.99 11.03 -5.29
C ARG A 221 -2.33 10.67 -4.66
N LEU A 222 -2.78 9.46 -4.94
CA LEU A 222 -3.99 8.88 -4.38
C LEU A 222 -3.64 7.50 -3.81
N GLY A 223 -3.62 7.40 -2.49
CA GLY A 223 -3.35 6.18 -1.74
C GLY A 223 -4.62 5.37 -1.53
N LEU A 224 -4.56 4.09 -1.86
CA LEU A 224 -5.61 3.11 -1.69
C LEU A 224 -5.04 1.96 -0.85
N GLY A 225 -5.57 1.78 0.36
CA GLY A 225 -5.29 0.61 1.19
C GLY A 225 -6.04 -0.61 0.69
N CYS A 226 -5.38 -1.76 0.70
CA CYS A 226 -6.00 -3.03 0.37
C CYS A 226 -6.30 -3.81 1.65
N GLY A 227 -7.48 -3.58 2.23
CA GLY A 227 -7.96 -4.26 3.44
C GLY A 227 -8.70 -5.57 3.18
N ARG A 228 -8.96 -5.92 1.91
CA ARG A 228 -9.65 -7.16 1.54
C ARG A 228 -8.69 -8.35 1.51
N ILE A 229 -8.96 -9.35 2.33
CA ILE A 229 -8.27 -10.65 2.26
C ILE A 229 -8.78 -11.38 1.01
N ILE A 230 -7.89 -11.61 0.04
CA ILE A 230 -8.20 -12.34 -1.18
C ILE A 230 -7.84 -13.82 -0.97
N PRO A 231 -8.79 -14.77 -1.11
CA PRO A 231 -8.49 -16.19 -1.01
C PRO A 231 -7.46 -16.63 -2.07
N PRO A 232 -6.51 -17.53 -1.75
CA PRO A 232 -5.52 -18.00 -2.72
C PRO A 232 -6.13 -18.60 -3.99
N ALA A 233 -7.27 -19.27 -3.86
CA ALA A 233 -7.97 -19.92 -4.97
C ALA A 233 -8.49 -18.93 -6.03
N THR A 234 -8.79 -17.69 -5.64
CA THR A 234 -9.33 -16.65 -6.54
C THR A 234 -8.35 -15.50 -6.78
N TRP A 235 -7.14 -15.59 -6.23
CA TRP A 235 -6.12 -14.52 -6.21
C TRP A 235 -5.93 -13.81 -7.54
N ALA A 236 -5.54 -14.56 -8.59
CA ALA A 236 -5.22 -13.96 -9.88
C ALA A 236 -6.43 -13.27 -10.53
N ALA A 237 -7.60 -13.91 -10.49
CA ALA A 237 -8.82 -13.36 -11.07
C ALA A 237 -9.29 -12.11 -10.32
N GLU A 238 -9.21 -12.13 -8.99
CA GLU A 238 -9.64 -11.02 -8.15
C GLU A 238 -8.70 -9.82 -8.26
N LEU A 239 -7.37 -10.03 -8.35
CA LEU A 239 -6.42 -8.94 -8.59
C LEU A 239 -6.68 -8.25 -9.94
N GLN A 240 -6.97 -9.02 -11.00
CA GLN A 240 -7.32 -8.44 -12.30
C GLN A 240 -8.63 -7.66 -12.22
N ARG A 241 -9.66 -8.23 -11.56
CA ARG A 241 -10.94 -7.56 -11.35
C ARG A 241 -10.78 -6.22 -10.61
N ILE A 242 -9.99 -6.20 -9.54
CA ILE A 242 -9.70 -4.99 -8.76
C ILE A 242 -8.90 -3.99 -9.59
N ALA A 243 -7.90 -4.43 -10.36
CA ALA A 243 -7.13 -3.55 -11.23
C ALA A 243 -8.03 -2.83 -12.25
N THR A 244 -8.90 -3.58 -12.95
CA THR A 244 -9.89 -3.01 -13.86
C THR A 244 -10.84 -2.04 -13.14
N GLU A 245 -11.38 -2.43 -11.99
CA GLU A 245 -12.31 -1.61 -11.20
C GLU A 245 -11.67 -0.29 -10.77
N ILE A 246 -10.42 -0.30 -10.33
CA ILE A 246 -9.66 0.91 -9.98
C ILE A 246 -9.42 1.76 -11.23
N ASP A 247 -8.97 1.15 -12.33
CA ASP A 247 -8.58 1.90 -13.52
C ASP A 247 -9.78 2.62 -14.16
N GLU A 248 -10.90 1.92 -14.32
CA GLU A 248 -12.18 2.45 -14.83
C GLU A 248 -12.73 3.56 -13.91
N SER A 249 -12.75 3.33 -12.59
CA SER A 249 -13.23 4.33 -11.63
C SER A 249 -12.40 5.60 -11.66
N LEU A 250 -11.09 5.49 -11.86
CA LEU A 250 -10.21 6.65 -11.99
C LEU A 250 -10.45 7.40 -13.31
N ASP A 251 -10.63 6.69 -14.42
CA ASP A 251 -10.91 7.32 -15.71
C ASP A 251 -12.24 8.08 -15.68
N ASP A 252 -13.27 7.46 -15.12
CA ASP A 252 -14.59 8.08 -14.93
C ASP A 252 -14.49 9.30 -14.02
N ALA A 253 -13.94 9.16 -12.80
CA ALA A 253 -13.86 10.26 -11.84
C ALA A 253 -12.99 11.43 -12.36
N CYS A 254 -11.83 11.12 -12.95
CA CYS A 254 -10.93 12.14 -13.52
C CYS A 254 -11.58 12.84 -14.71
N GLY A 255 -12.27 12.09 -15.59
CA GLY A 255 -13.00 12.63 -16.73
C GLY A 255 -14.14 13.56 -16.31
N THR A 256 -14.98 13.12 -15.37
CA THR A 256 -16.10 13.89 -14.83
C THR A 256 -15.65 15.19 -14.17
N LEU A 257 -14.61 15.12 -13.32
CA LEU A 257 -14.16 16.27 -12.52
C LEU A 257 -13.06 17.10 -13.22
N ARG A 258 -12.68 16.73 -14.45
CA ARG A 258 -11.57 17.35 -15.21
C ARG A 258 -10.31 17.46 -14.34
N PHE A 259 -9.99 16.36 -13.68
CA PHE A 259 -8.83 16.25 -12.81
C PHE A 259 -7.76 15.39 -13.52
N PRO A 260 -6.47 15.78 -13.52
CA PRO A 260 -5.44 14.95 -14.11
C PRO A 260 -5.29 13.65 -13.30
N ARG A 261 -5.13 12.52 -14.00
CA ARG A 261 -5.00 11.22 -13.35
C ARG A 261 -3.82 11.23 -12.36
N PRO A 262 -4.06 11.02 -11.05
CA PRO A 262 -2.98 11.02 -10.07
C PRO A 262 -2.20 9.69 -10.13
N LEU A 263 -1.02 9.68 -9.53
CA LEU A 263 -0.33 8.42 -9.26
C LEU A 263 -1.07 7.68 -8.15
N VAL A 264 -1.53 6.48 -8.48
CA VAL A 264 -2.15 5.56 -7.53
C VAL A 264 -1.06 4.87 -6.72
N VAL A 265 -1.24 4.80 -5.41
CA VAL A 265 -0.37 4.05 -4.50
C VAL A 265 -1.23 3.00 -3.82
N LEU A 266 -0.98 1.72 -4.11
CA LEU A 266 -1.74 0.62 -3.54
C LEU A 266 -0.95 0.01 -2.38
N SER A 267 -1.35 0.32 -1.14
CA SER A 267 -0.78 -0.31 0.04
C SER A 267 -1.30 -1.74 0.16
N ALA A 268 -0.44 -2.72 -0.13
CA ALA A 268 -0.77 -4.14 0.01
C ALA A 268 -1.00 -4.51 1.49
N PRO A 269 -1.92 -5.45 1.79
CA PRO A 269 -2.15 -5.88 3.16
C PRO A 269 -0.87 -6.51 3.75
N VAL A 270 -0.71 -6.37 5.06
CA VAL A 270 0.39 -6.98 5.84
C VAL A 270 0.30 -8.52 5.86
N ALA A 271 -0.72 -9.14 5.26
CA ALA A 271 -0.82 -10.58 4.98
C ALA A 271 0.16 -11.07 3.87
N VAL A 272 1.26 -10.34 3.73
CA VAL A 272 2.57 -10.76 3.22
C VAL A 272 3.37 -11.26 4.44
N GLY A 273 2.75 -12.12 5.25
CA GLY A 273 3.31 -12.63 6.49
C GLY A 273 2.26 -13.43 7.23
N GLY A 274 2.33 -14.75 7.12
CA GLY A 274 1.57 -15.66 7.96
C GLY A 274 1.95 -15.47 9.43
N ARG A 275 1.22 -14.62 10.14
CA ARG A 275 0.98 -14.81 11.56
C ARG A 275 -0.50 -15.10 11.71
N ASN A 276 -0.82 -16.38 11.86
CA ASN A 276 -2.04 -16.78 12.53
C ASN A 276 -2.10 -15.98 13.84
N ALA A 277 -3.11 -15.13 13.97
CA ALA A 277 -3.56 -14.72 15.29
C ALA A 277 -3.94 -16.02 16.01
N ALA A 278 -3.23 -16.29 17.11
CA ALA A 278 -3.61 -17.31 18.07
C ALA A 278 -4.90 -16.90 18.79
#